data_AF-A0A533SME9-F1
#
_entry.id   AF-A0A533SME9-F1
#
_cell.length_a   1.000
_cell.length_b   1.000
_cell.length_c   1.000
_cell.angle_alpha   90.00
_cell.angle_beta   90.00
_cell.angle_gamma   90.00
#
_symmetry.space_group_name_H-M   'P 1'
#
loop_
_entity.id
_entity.type
_entity.pdbx_description
1 polymer ?
#
loop_
_entity_poly.entity_id
_entity_poly.type
_entity_poly.pdbx_seq_one_letter_code
_entity_poly.pdbx_strand_id
1 'polypeptide(L)'
;VHLHVHTEYSLLDGAARIRELVAAAAEKAMPALAITDHGSMFGVIDFYKAARKAGIKPILGCEVYVAPRTMDDKEASQGDDANYHLVLLAENETGYRNLLHIVSEAYTRGFYYKPRTDKETLRGHSEGLIALSACLGGELATAITNREFTRARETAREYEGIFGPGNFFLELQDHGLANQREVNRELIKISRETGIPLVATNDIHYVRREHAEVQDVLLCIGTGRTMEDEGRMVFETQEFYLKDAEEMALLFGEHQEALANTVKIAERCNVEFSFDQNYLPDYRIPAGQTVDSYLREICFEGLDRRYPGAGEEERERLEYELRIIREMGFSGYFLIVWDFIRFARENGILVGPGRGSAAGSLVAYVLGITNVDPLRYDLLFERFLNPERVSMPDIDIDFCYERREEVIRYVIEHYGADRVAQIITFGTMAARAAIRDVGRALNIPYGDVDRVAKMVPAELGMTLGKALEMSGDLKELYEADTQVKKLVDMAKAIEGMPRHASTHAAGVVIGREPLTVYLPLYSSSDGVVTTQFAKETVEEIGLLKMDLLGLRTLTVIGDALDIIKRTAGEDIDIDRIPLDDPNAYAMLGRGEAIGVFQLESSGMRNILKELKPEAFEDIIALVALYRPGPLGSGM
;
A
#
# COMPACT_ATOMS: atom_id res chain seq x y z
N VAL A 1 18.58 -15.01 16.98
CA VAL A 1 17.91 -14.01 16.12
C VAL A 1 17.24 -14.78 14.99
N HIS A 2 15.98 -14.49 14.67
CA HIS A 2 15.32 -15.10 13.52
C HIS A 2 15.53 -14.26 12.27
N LEU A 3 16.01 -14.90 11.20
CA LEU A 3 16.39 -14.28 9.92
C LEU A 3 15.46 -14.65 8.76
N HIS A 4 14.53 -15.58 8.97
CA HIS A 4 13.56 -16.06 7.99
C HIS A 4 12.18 -16.05 8.66
N VAL A 5 11.39 -15.01 8.36
CA VAL A 5 10.15 -14.68 9.06
C VAL A 5 9.14 -14.08 8.10
N HIS A 6 7.98 -14.72 8.01
CA HIS A 6 6.80 -14.28 7.29
C HIS A 6 5.80 -13.63 8.24
N THR A 7 5.33 -12.46 7.86
CA THR A 7 4.33 -11.66 8.58
C THR A 7 2.95 -11.83 7.94
N GLU A 8 1.94 -11.10 8.42
CA GLU A 8 0.63 -11.08 7.77
C GLU A 8 0.67 -10.59 6.31
N TYR A 9 1.78 -10.02 5.86
CA TYR A 9 1.98 -9.55 4.48
C TYR A 9 2.49 -10.62 3.51
N SER A 10 2.91 -11.80 3.98
CA SER A 10 2.85 -13.03 3.18
C SER A 10 1.37 -13.42 3.00
N LEU A 11 0.68 -12.71 2.09
CA LEU A 11 -0.79 -12.71 2.01
C LEU A 11 -1.38 -14.13 1.96
N LEU A 12 -2.26 -14.43 2.92
CA LEU A 12 -2.97 -15.71 3.08
C LEU A 12 -2.07 -16.93 3.38
N ASP A 13 -0.84 -16.70 3.81
CA ASP A 13 0.07 -17.73 4.28
C ASP A 13 0.67 -17.37 5.66
N GLY A 14 1.27 -16.19 5.79
CA GLY A 14 1.77 -15.71 7.06
C GLY A 14 0.64 -15.27 8.00
N ALA A 15 0.63 -15.81 9.21
CA ALA A 15 -0.31 -15.47 10.28
C ALA A 15 0.34 -14.63 11.40
N ALA A 16 1.62 -14.29 11.28
CA ALA A 16 2.34 -13.53 12.30
C ALA A 16 2.10 -12.03 12.17
N ARG A 17 1.20 -11.47 12.98
CA ARG A 17 0.95 -10.03 13.03
C ARG A 17 2.19 -9.26 13.44
N ILE A 18 2.65 -8.27 12.65
CA ILE A 18 3.88 -7.50 12.89
C ILE A 18 3.99 -7.03 14.34
N ARG A 19 2.94 -6.42 14.89
CA ARG A 19 2.95 -5.89 16.26
C ARG A 19 3.08 -6.99 17.32
N GLU A 20 2.39 -8.11 17.13
CA GLU A 20 2.43 -9.24 18.06
C GLU A 20 3.77 -9.99 17.97
N LEU A 21 4.26 -10.18 16.75
CA LEU A 21 5.54 -10.79 16.44
C LEU A 21 6.70 -10.03 17.09
N VAL A 22 6.75 -8.71 16.90
CA VAL A 22 7.76 -7.83 17.51
C VAL A 22 7.65 -7.84 19.04
N ALA A 23 6.44 -7.79 19.60
CA ALA A 23 6.25 -7.86 21.05
C ALA A 23 6.75 -9.20 21.63
N ALA A 24 6.42 -10.33 20.98
CA ALA A 24 6.89 -11.65 21.40
C ALA A 24 8.41 -11.79 21.29
N ALA A 25 9.04 -11.21 20.27
CA ALA A 25 10.49 -11.18 20.15
C ALA A 25 11.15 -10.37 21.28
N ALA A 26 10.53 -9.26 21.71
CA ALA A 26 11.00 -8.46 22.83
C ALA A 26 10.85 -9.21 24.16
N GLU A 27 9.72 -9.88 24.37
CA GLU A 27 9.48 -10.76 25.54
C GLU A 27 10.53 -11.88 25.64
N LYS A 28 10.94 -12.43 24.50
CA LYS A 28 12.00 -13.46 24.38
C LYS A 28 13.42 -12.87 24.35
N ALA A 29 13.59 -11.58 24.66
CA ALA A 29 14.88 -10.88 24.73
C ALA A 29 15.73 -10.98 23.45
N MET A 30 15.10 -11.03 22.27
CA MET A 30 15.80 -11.06 20.99
C MET A 30 16.33 -9.66 20.64
N PRO A 31 17.63 -9.49 20.32
CA PRO A 31 18.19 -8.18 20.00
C PRO A 31 17.81 -7.66 18.60
N ALA A 32 17.43 -8.57 17.70
CA ALA A 32 17.10 -8.29 16.32
C ALA A 32 16.07 -9.28 15.79
N LEU A 33 15.35 -8.89 14.73
CA LEU A 33 14.36 -9.71 14.03
C LEU A 33 14.32 -9.31 12.55
N ALA A 34 14.25 -10.29 11.66
CA ALA A 34 14.05 -10.06 10.23
C ALA A 34 12.57 -10.07 9.82
N ILE A 35 12.28 -9.41 8.69
CA ILE A 35 11.08 -9.60 7.88
C ILE A 35 11.52 -10.09 6.50
N THR A 36 10.95 -11.20 6.03
CA THR A 36 11.29 -11.84 4.76
C THR A 36 10.02 -12.42 4.12
N ASP A 37 9.00 -11.57 3.95
CA ASP A 37 7.74 -11.98 3.33
C ASP A 37 7.94 -12.56 1.92
N HIS A 38 6.98 -13.38 1.48
CA HIS A 38 7.04 -14.06 0.18
C HIS A 38 6.95 -13.06 -0.98
N GLY A 39 8.05 -12.92 -1.71
CA GLY A 39 8.15 -12.19 -2.97
C GLY A 39 7.71 -10.72 -2.90
N SER A 40 7.56 -10.15 -1.71
CA SER A 40 6.99 -8.82 -1.48
C SER A 40 7.60 -8.17 -0.25
N MET A 41 7.45 -6.85 -0.19
CA MET A 41 7.98 -6.01 0.90
C MET A 41 6.87 -5.15 1.52
N PHE A 42 5.60 -5.53 1.35
CA PHE A 42 4.44 -4.71 1.73
C PHE A 42 4.49 -4.15 3.15
N GLY A 43 4.92 -4.96 4.13
CA GLY A 43 4.94 -4.60 5.56
C GLY A 43 6.26 -4.02 6.08
N VAL A 44 7.27 -3.78 5.23
CA VAL A 44 8.64 -3.46 5.67
C VAL A 44 8.74 -2.20 6.54
N ILE A 45 8.04 -1.13 6.17
CA ILE A 45 8.08 0.13 6.93
C ILE A 45 7.33 0.00 8.27
N ASP A 46 6.16 -0.65 8.26
CA ASP A 46 5.39 -0.92 9.49
C ASP A 46 6.18 -1.79 10.46
N PHE A 47 6.87 -2.82 9.95
CA PHE A 47 7.77 -3.67 10.71
C PHE A 47 8.95 -2.89 11.27
N TYR A 48 9.62 -2.07 10.45
CA TYR A 48 10.74 -1.24 10.87
C TYR A 48 10.35 -0.34 12.06
N LYS A 49 9.23 0.37 11.95
CA LYS A 49 8.72 1.26 13.00
C LYS A 49 8.34 0.50 14.26
N ALA A 50 7.64 -0.64 14.12
CA ALA A 50 7.26 -1.48 15.25
C ALA A 50 8.49 -2.01 16.00
N ALA A 51 9.47 -2.57 15.29
CA ALA A 51 10.71 -3.09 15.84
C ALA A 51 11.51 -2.01 16.58
N ARG A 52 11.73 -0.86 15.94
CA ARG A 52 12.44 0.28 16.55
C ARG A 52 11.75 0.76 17.83
N LYS A 53 10.41 0.86 17.83
CA LYS A 53 9.63 1.25 19.01
C LYS A 53 9.77 0.25 20.17
N ALA A 54 9.93 -1.03 19.87
CA ALA A 54 10.14 -2.08 20.86
C ALA A 54 11.62 -2.27 21.28
N GLY A 55 12.55 -1.47 20.72
CA GLY A 55 13.98 -1.63 20.99
C GLY A 55 14.63 -2.84 20.31
N ILE A 56 13.95 -3.42 19.32
CA ILE A 56 14.49 -4.51 18.50
C ILE A 56 15.11 -3.93 17.23
N LYS A 57 16.29 -4.42 16.84
CA LYS A 57 16.90 -4.07 15.56
C LYS A 57 16.14 -4.74 14.40
N PRO A 58 15.52 -3.97 13.48
CA PRO A 58 14.90 -4.54 12.30
C PRO A 58 15.96 -4.98 11.28
N ILE A 59 15.78 -6.16 10.70
CA ILE A 59 16.54 -6.64 9.54
C ILE A 59 15.56 -6.71 8.37
N LEU A 60 15.86 -6.00 7.29
CA LEU A 60 14.96 -5.90 6.15
C LEU A 60 15.34 -6.94 5.10
N GLY A 61 14.37 -7.72 4.64
CA GLY A 61 14.60 -8.77 3.67
C GLY A 61 13.35 -9.13 2.89
N CYS A 62 13.49 -10.15 2.05
CA CYS A 62 12.42 -10.74 1.25
C CYS A 62 12.82 -12.18 0.91
N GLU A 63 11.88 -13.11 0.98
CA GLU A 63 12.07 -14.44 0.39
C GLU A 63 11.60 -14.38 -1.07
N VAL A 64 12.55 -14.26 -2.00
CA VAL A 64 12.26 -14.12 -3.43
C VAL A 64 12.06 -15.47 -4.09
N TYR A 65 11.21 -15.49 -5.11
CA TYR A 65 11.08 -16.65 -6.00
C TYR A 65 12.11 -16.55 -7.12
N VAL A 66 12.92 -17.58 -7.34
CA VAL A 66 13.93 -17.64 -8.39
C VAL A 66 13.45 -18.58 -9.50
N ALA A 67 13.41 -18.08 -10.73
CA ALA A 67 13.08 -18.87 -11.90
C ALA A 67 14.17 -19.93 -12.17
N PRO A 68 13.80 -21.16 -12.59
CA PRO A 68 14.79 -22.19 -12.92
C PRO A 68 15.72 -21.83 -14.09
N ARG A 69 15.25 -20.98 -15.00
CA ARG A 69 15.97 -20.52 -16.20
C ARG A 69 16.12 -19.00 -16.19
N THR A 70 15.21 -18.29 -16.84
CA THR A 70 15.08 -16.82 -16.78
C THR A 70 13.66 -16.45 -16.39
N MET A 71 13.49 -15.27 -15.81
CA MET A 71 12.17 -14.77 -15.39
C MET A 71 11.24 -14.43 -16.57
N ASP A 72 11.80 -14.23 -17.77
CA ASP A 72 11.04 -13.98 -19.00
C ASP A 72 10.31 -15.23 -19.53
N ASP A 73 10.83 -16.42 -19.22
CA ASP A 73 10.30 -17.69 -19.71
C ASP A 73 9.01 -18.07 -18.97
N LYS A 74 7.96 -18.42 -19.74
CA LYS A 74 6.61 -18.76 -19.26
C LYS A 74 6.07 -20.03 -19.91
N GLU A 75 6.92 -21.04 -20.11
CA GLU A 75 6.57 -22.30 -20.76
C GLU A 75 6.45 -23.44 -19.73
N ALA A 76 5.22 -23.77 -19.33
CA ALA A 76 4.97 -24.86 -18.37
C ALA A 76 5.54 -26.22 -18.83
N SER A 77 5.58 -26.49 -20.15
CA SER A 77 6.18 -27.71 -20.69
C SER A 77 7.69 -27.84 -20.45
N GLN A 78 8.37 -26.73 -20.14
CA GLN A 78 9.80 -26.67 -19.81
C GLN A 78 10.03 -26.56 -18.29
N GLY A 79 8.98 -26.64 -17.47
CA GLY A 79 9.07 -26.54 -16.01
C GLY A 79 9.17 -25.11 -15.47
N ASP A 80 8.78 -24.09 -16.25
CA ASP A 80 8.83 -22.69 -15.79
C ASP A 80 7.71 -22.34 -14.80
N ASP A 81 6.74 -23.24 -14.59
CA ASP A 81 5.78 -23.13 -13.49
C ASP A 81 6.45 -23.39 -12.12
N ALA A 82 7.56 -24.12 -12.10
CA ALA A 82 8.39 -24.27 -10.91
C ALA A 82 9.14 -22.96 -10.59
N ASN A 83 9.41 -22.79 -9.31
CA ASN A 83 10.24 -21.71 -8.78
C ASN A 83 10.97 -22.21 -7.54
N TYR A 84 12.11 -21.60 -7.25
CA TYR A 84 12.89 -21.86 -6.05
C TYR A 84 12.78 -20.70 -5.08
N HIS A 85 12.96 -20.96 -3.80
CA HIS A 85 13.03 -19.92 -2.79
C HIS A 85 14.48 -19.48 -2.55
N LEU A 86 14.67 -18.20 -2.25
CA LEU A 86 15.95 -17.63 -1.82
C LEU A 86 15.68 -16.47 -0.85
N VAL A 87 16.28 -16.50 0.33
CA VAL A 87 16.13 -15.40 1.30
C VAL A 87 17.19 -14.35 1.03
N LEU A 88 16.79 -13.10 0.87
CA LEU A 88 17.68 -11.95 0.73
C LEU A 88 17.50 -11.00 1.89
N LEU A 89 18.61 -10.56 2.48
CA LEU A 89 18.66 -9.61 3.58
C LEU A 89 19.51 -8.40 3.16
N ALA A 90 19.01 -7.20 3.40
CA ALA A 90 19.75 -5.97 3.17
C ALA A 90 20.81 -5.77 4.27
N GLU A 91 22.09 -5.82 3.89
CA GLU A 91 23.20 -5.52 4.80
C GLU A 91 23.29 -4.01 5.07
N ASN A 92 22.97 -3.18 4.08
CA ASN A 92 23.09 -1.73 4.11
C ASN A 92 22.12 -1.07 3.12
N GLU A 93 22.16 0.26 2.99
CA GLU A 93 21.28 1.04 2.12
C GLU A 93 21.42 0.66 0.63
N THR A 94 22.62 0.29 0.18
CA THR A 94 22.84 -0.22 -1.19
C THR A 94 22.11 -1.55 -1.38
N GLY A 95 22.25 -2.47 -0.41
CA GLY A 95 21.51 -3.72 -0.38
C GLY A 95 20.01 -3.51 -0.38
N TYR A 96 19.51 -2.57 0.42
CA TYR A 96 18.08 -2.25 0.46
C TYR A 96 17.57 -1.76 -0.91
N ARG A 97 18.28 -0.84 -1.58
CA ARG A 97 17.91 -0.39 -2.94
C ARG A 97 17.95 -1.52 -3.97
N ASN A 98 18.95 -2.40 -3.89
CA ASN A 98 19.02 -3.57 -4.75
C ASN A 98 17.84 -4.53 -4.50
N LEU A 99 17.46 -4.72 -3.23
CA LEU A 99 16.29 -5.52 -2.87
C LEU A 99 15.00 -4.92 -3.44
N LEU A 100 14.81 -3.60 -3.33
CA LEU A 100 13.67 -2.90 -3.95
C LEU A 100 13.61 -3.16 -5.46
N HIS A 101 14.76 -3.11 -6.14
CA HIS A 101 14.84 -3.36 -7.58
C HIS A 101 14.47 -4.80 -7.94
N ILE A 102 15.10 -5.79 -7.29
CA ILE A 102 14.85 -7.22 -7.52
C ILE A 102 13.36 -7.56 -7.32
N VAL A 103 12.77 -7.09 -6.22
CA VAL A 103 11.36 -7.35 -5.90
C VAL A 103 10.43 -6.65 -6.89
N SER A 104 10.78 -5.44 -7.33
CA SER A 104 10.00 -4.70 -8.33
C SER A 104 10.00 -5.40 -9.68
N GLU A 105 11.16 -5.81 -10.19
CA GLU A 105 11.27 -6.52 -11.47
C GLU A 105 10.58 -7.88 -11.45
N ALA A 106 10.59 -8.57 -10.31
CA ALA A 106 9.88 -9.82 -10.14
C ALA A 106 8.36 -9.67 -10.36
N TYR A 107 7.78 -8.52 -10.00
CA TYR A 107 6.37 -8.21 -10.28
C TYR A 107 6.12 -7.62 -11.67
N THR A 108 6.95 -6.67 -12.11
CA THR A 108 6.68 -5.91 -13.34
C THR A 108 7.07 -6.68 -14.61
N ARG A 109 8.01 -7.62 -14.51
CA ARG A 109 8.52 -8.41 -15.65
C ARG A 109 8.39 -9.91 -15.42
N GLY A 110 8.88 -10.38 -14.27
CA GLY A 110 9.04 -11.81 -13.97
C GLY A 110 7.79 -12.56 -13.50
N PHE A 111 6.64 -11.88 -13.43
CA PHE A 111 5.42 -12.47 -12.89
C PHE A 111 4.87 -13.57 -13.82
N TYR A 112 4.67 -14.76 -13.24
CA TYR A 112 3.94 -15.87 -13.86
C TYR A 112 2.81 -16.32 -12.94
N TYR A 113 3.01 -17.35 -12.11
CA TYR A 113 2.12 -17.65 -10.97
C TYR A 113 2.54 -16.94 -9.68
N LYS A 114 3.83 -16.61 -9.60
CA LYS A 114 4.48 -15.88 -8.51
C LYS A 114 5.40 -14.81 -9.13
N PRO A 115 5.76 -13.75 -8.39
CA PRO A 115 6.73 -12.77 -8.84
C PRO A 115 8.14 -13.39 -8.79
N ARG A 116 8.69 -13.79 -9.93
CA ARG A 116 9.99 -14.49 -9.99
C ARG A 116 11.10 -13.55 -10.44
N THR A 117 12.26 -13.60 -9.80
CA THR A 117 13.52 -13.06 -10.31
C THR A 117 14.34 -14.16 -10.98
N ASP A 118 15.53 -13.84 -11.49
CA ASP A 118 16.48 -14.81 -12.02
C ASP A 118 17.92 -14.52 -11.60
N LYS A 119 18.81 -15.48 -11.83
CA LYS A 119 20.22 -15.38 -11.42
C LYS A 119 20.97 -14.24 -12.14
N GLU A 120 20.54 -13.83 -13.32
CA GLU A 120 21.13 -12.68 -14.02
C GLU A 120 20.82 -11.38 -13.30
N THR A 121 19.54 -11.17 -12.95
CA THR A 121 19.09 -10.03 -12.15
C THR A 121 19.79 -10.01 -10.79
N LEU A 122 19.89 -11.16 -10.11
CA LEU A 122 20.62 -11.27 -8.85
C LEU A 122 22.10 -10.86 -8.99
N ARG A 123 22.78 -11.22 -10.08
CA ARG A 123 24.17 -10.79 -10.36
C ARG A 123 24.28 -9.29 -10.59
N GLY A 124 23.30 -8.66 -11.22
CA GLY A 124 23.28 -7.22 -11.45
C GLY A 124 23.06 -6.41 -10.17
N HIS A 125 22.41 -7.01 -9.18
CA HIS A 125 21.92 -6.33 -7.97
C HIS A 125 22.34 -7.05 -6.67
N SER A 126 23.51 -7.70 -6.62
CA SER A 126 23.93 -8.44 -5.41
C SER A 126 24.66 -7.60 -4.35
N GLU A 127 25.13 -6.40 -4.69
CA GLU A 127 25.92 -5.58 -3.76
C GLU A 127 25.11 -5.22 -2.50
N GLY A 128 25.70 -5.41 -1.32
CA GLY A 128 25.06 -5.12 -0.04
C GLY A 128 23.95 -6.10 0.36
N LEU A 129 23.78 -7.22 -0.35
CA LEU A 129 22.84 -8.28 0.01
C LEU A 129 23.56 -9.47 0.66
N ILE A 130 22.92 -10.01 1.71
CA ILE A 130 23.24 -11.32 2.27
C ILE A 130 22.13 -12.28 1.85
N ALA A 131 22.50 -13.43 1.28
CA ALA A 131 21.57 -14.44 0.82
C ALA A 131 21.65 -15.73 1.64
N LEU A 132 20.50 -16.36 1.91
CA LEU A 132 20.40 -17.65 2.58
C LEU A 132 19.76 -18.66 1.62
N SER A 133 20.18 -19.92 1.67
CA SER A 133 19.73 -20.96 0.73
C SER A 133 18.25 -21.38 0.84
N ALA A 134 17.48 -20.75 1.73
CA ALA A 134 16.04 -20.92 1.97
C ALA A 134 15.64 -22.29 2.53
N CYS A 135 14.31 -22.52 2.53
CA CYS A 135 13.66 -23.72 3.03
C CYS A 135 13.78 -24.91 2.06
N LEU A 136 12.94 -25.95 2.23
CA LEU A 136 12.89 -27.09 1.29
C LEU A 136 12.56 -26.68 -0.15
N GLY A 137 11.90 -25.54 -0.36
CA GLY A 137 11.65 -24.95 -1.68
C GLY A 137 12.87 -24.30 -2.33
N GLY A 138 14.00 -24.19 -1.63
CA GLY A 138 15.25 -23.67 -2.18
C GLY A 138 15.85 -24.56 -3.27
N GLU A 139 16.60 -23.96 -4.19
CA GLU A 139 17.19 -24.67 -5.34
C GLU A 139 18.16 -25.79 -4.88
N LEU A 140 18.96 -25.50 -3.83
CA LEU A 140 19.88 -26.49 -3.26
C LEU A 140 19.12 -27.65 -2.61
N ALA A 141 18.13 -27.34 -1.77
CA ALA A 141 17.35 -28.34 -1.05
C ALA A 141 16.57 -29.24 -2.04
N THR A 142 16.03 -28.64 -3.10
CA THR A 142 15.35 -29.37 -4.18
C THR A 142 16.32 -30.31 -4.91
N ALA A 143 17.51 -29.83 -5.29
CA ALA A 143 18.53 -30.67 -5.94
C ALA A 143 18.97 -31.83 -5.04
N ILE A 144 19.15 -31.58 -3.73
CA ILE A 144 19.51 -32.63 -2.75
C ILE A 144 18.39 -33.67 -2.65
N THR A 145 17.14 -33.23 -2.53
CA THR A 145 15.97 -34.12 -2.44
C THR A 145 15.82 -35.00 -3.69
N ASN A 146 16.15 -34.44 -4.86
CA ASN A 146 16.19 -35.14 -6.14
C ASN A 146 17.46 -36.01 -6.34
N ARG A 147 18.33 -36.12 -5.33
CA ARG A 147 19.62 -36.85 -5.36
C ARG A 147 20.64 -36.28 -6.35
N GLU A 148 20.48 -35.03 -6.77
CA GLU A 148 21.37 -34.31 -7.69
C GLU A 148 22.51 -33.60 -6.92
N PHE A 149 23.29 -34.35 -6.14
CA PHE A 149 24.27 -33.77 -5.20
C PHE A 149 25.40 -32.97 -5.86
N THR A 150 25.76 -33.27 -7.10
CA THR A 150 26.73 -32.48 -7.87
C THR A 150 26.16 -31.11 -8.21
N ARG A 151 24.93 -31.07 -8.71
CA ARG A 151 24.21 -29.84 -9.02
C ARG A 151 24.06 -28.97 -7.77
N ALA A 152 23.71 -29.56 -6.63
CA ALA A 152 23.61 -28.82 -5.37
C ALA A 152 24.92 -28.08 -4.99
N ARG A 153 26.08 -28.70 -5.23
CA ARG A 153 27.40 -28.08 -5.00
C ARG A 153 27.69 -26.97 -6.00
N GLU A 154 27.37 -27.18 -7.27
CA GLU A 154 27.54 -26.20 -8.33
C GLU A 154 26.66 -24.97 -8.07
N THR A 155 25.39 -25.18 -7.73
CA THR A 155 24.45 -24.13 -7.36
C THR A 155 24.93 -23.37 -6.11
N ALA A 156 25.45 -24.05 -5.08
CA ALA A 156 26.00 -23.40 -3.90
C ALA A 156 27.15 -22.44 -4.25
N ARG A 157 28.09 -22.89 -5.09
CA ARG A 157 29.20 -22.07 -5.58
C ARG A 157 28.74 -20.95 -6.51
N GLU A 158 27.70 -21.18 -7.31
CA GLU A 158 27.12 -20.15 -8.15
C GLU A 158 26.57 -19.02 -7.28
N TYR A 159 25.74 -19.31 -6.28
CA TYR A 159 25.21 -18.27 -5.38
C TYR A 159 26.31 -17.57 -4.58
N GLU A 160 27.33 -18.29 -4.08
CA GLU A 160 28.50 -17.66 -3.47
C GLU A 160 29.23 -16.74 -4.46
N GLY A 161 29.32 -17.11 -5.73
CA GLY A 161 29.88 -16.26 -6.78
C GLY A 161 29.04 -15.01 -7.10
N ILE A 162 27.72 -15.08 -6.92
CA ILE A 162 26.79 -13.96 -7.13
C ILE A 162 26.92 -12.94 -5.99
N PHE A 163 26.81 -13.39 -4.74
CA PHE A 163 26.76 -12.51 -3.57
C PHE A 163 28.14 -12.19 -2.99
N GLY A 164 29.13 -13.01 -3.32
CA GLY A 164 30.50 -12.91 -2.84
C GLY A 164 30.75 -13.75 -1.57
N PRO A 165 32.04 -14.05 -1.28
CA PRO A 165 32.42 -14.83 -0.10
C PRO A 165 31.94 -14.18 1.20
N GLY A 166 31.29 -14.97 2.06
CA GLY A 166 30.73 -14.50 3.33
C GLY A 166 29.38 -13.77 3.24
N ASN A 167 28.80 -13.66 2.04
CA ASN A 167 27.48 -13.07 1.81
C ASN A 167 26.43 -14.10 1.37
N PHE A 168 26.83 -15.35 1.14
CA PHE A 168 25.91 -16.46 0.94
C PHE A 168 26.07 -17.47 2.08
N PHE A 169 24.94 -17.93 2.65
CA PHE A 169 24.89 -18.87 3.75
C PHE A 169 24.02 -20.07 3.40
N LEU A 170 24.47 -21.26 3.80
CA LEU A 170 23.68 -22.48 3.70
C LEU A 170 22.76 -22.57 4.93
N GLU A 171 21.46 -22.50 4.67
CA GLU A 171 20.42 -22.39 5.68
C GLU A 171 19.99 -23.77 6.19
N LEU A 172 20.09 -23.96 7.50
CA LEU A 172 19.66 -25.16 8.20
C LEU A 172 18.35 -24.89 8.94
N GLN A 173 17.38 -25.79 8.73
CA GLN A 173 16.06 -25.76 9.34
C GLN A 173 15.70 -27.16 9.84
N ASP A 174 15.07 -27.28 11.01
CA ASP A 174 14.64 -28.57 11.56
C ASP A 174 13.25 -28.45 12.20
N HIS A 175 12.27 -28.94 11.45
CA HIS A 175 10.87 -29.03 11.86
C HIS A 175 10.48 -30.50 12.14
N GLY A 176 11.45 -31.41 12.25
CA GLY A 176 11.21 -32.84 12.44
C GLY A 176 10.94 -33.63 11.15
N LEU A 177 11.10 -33.00 9.98
CA LEU A 177 10.83 -33.62 8.68
C LEU A 177 11.98 -34.52 8.21
N ALA A 178 11.66 -35.67 7.62
CA ALA A 178 12.66 -36.61 7.12
C ALA A 178 13.55 -36.00 6.02
N ASN A 179 12.93 -35.27 5.08
CA ASN A 179 13.64 -34.60 3.99
C ASN A 179 14.57 -33.50 4.51
N GLN A 180 14.17 -32.73 5.54
CA GLN A 180 15.04 -31.70 6.14
C GLN A 180 16.29 -32.31 6.80
N ARG A 181 16.16 -33.46 7.48
CA ARG A 181 17.33 -34.15 8.06
C ARG A 181 18.35 -34.57 7.00
N GLU A 182 17.86 -35.03 5.85
CA GLU A 182 18.72 -35.36 4.72
C GLU A 182 19.37 -34.11 4.13
N VAL A 183 18.59 -33.08 3.85
CA VAL A 183 19.07 -31.80 3.32
C VAL A 183 20.13 -31.20 4.24
N ASN A 184 19.86 -31.09 5.55
CA ASN A 184 20.81 -30.56 6.52
C ASN A 184 22.13 -31.33 6.52
N ARG A 185 22.10 -32.67 6.49
CA ARG A 185 23.31 -33.49 6.43
C ARG A 185 24.16 -33.18 5.19
N GLU A 186 23.53 -33.01 4.03
CA GLU A 186 24.25 -32.67 2.80
C GLU A 186 24.72 -31.22 2.79
N LEU A 187 23.93 -30.26 3.28
CA LEU A 187 24.36 -28.85 3.41
C LEU A 187 25.59 -28.72 4.31
N ILE A 188 25.66 -29.46 5.42
CA ILE A 188 26.85 -29.50 6.29
C ILE A 188 28.08 -30.05 5.54
N LYS A 189 27.90 -31.05 4.68
CA LYS A 189 29.01 -31.56 3.85
C LYS A 189 29.45 -30.52 2.82
N ILE A 190 28.50 -29.89 2.12
CA ILE A 190 28.78 -28.84 1.14
C ILE A 190 29.54 -27.70 1.83
N SER A 191 29.09 -27.23 3.00
CA SER A 191 29.78 -26.21 3.80
C SER A 191 31.24 -26.56 4.07
N ARG A 192 31.53 -27.80 4.49
CA ARG A 192 32.91 -28.27 4.75
C ARG A 192 33.77 -28.34 3.48
N GLU A 193 33.16 -28.64 2.34
CA GLU A 193 33.86 -28.78 1.06
C GLU A 193 34.11 -27.45 0.35
N THR A 194 33.18 -26.51 0.44
CA THR A 194 33.24 -25.20 -0.24
C THR A 194 33.77 -24.09 0.64
N GLY A 195 33.61 -24.20 1.96
CA GLY A 195 33.88 -23.12 2.92
C GLY A 195 32.71 -22.16 3.13
N ILE A 196 31.57 -22.37 2.46
CA ILE A 196 30.38 -21.53 2.61
C ILE A 196 29.82 -21.71 4.04
N PRO A 197 29.58 -20.63 4.80
CA PRO A 197 29.12 -20.72 6.19
C PRO A 197 27.67 -21.24 6.31
N LEU A 198 27.39 -21.91 7.43
CA LEU A 198 26.04 -22.35 7.81
C LEU A 198 25.29 -21.24 8.56
N VAL A 199 23.96 -21.21 8.49
CA VAL A 199 23.09 -20.37 9.32
C VAL A 199 21.85 -21.15 9.73
N ALA A 200 21.37 -20.98 10.96
CA ALA A 200 20.17 -21.66 11.46
C ALA A 200 18.96 -20.72 11.45
N THR A 201 17.82 -21.19 10.95
CA THR A 201 16.55 -20.45 10.93
C THR A 201 15.38 -21.40 11.23
N ASN A 202 14.16 -20.87 11.29
CA ASN A 202 12.96 -21.67 11.60
C ASN A 202 11.74 -21.28 10.76
N ASP A 203 11.95 -20.56 9.65
CA ASP A 203 10.91 -20.29 8.64
C ASP A 203 9.55 -19.85 9.24
N ILE A 204 9.58 -18.77 10.03
CA ILE A 204 8.46 -18.41 10.92
C ILE A 204 7.24 -17.99 10.10
N HIS A 205 6.09 -18.61 10.35
CA HIS A 205 4.81 -18.22 9.74
C HIS A 205 3.77 -17.74 10.76
N TYR A 206 3.99 -18.01 12.05
CA TYR A 206 3.08 -17.60 13.12
C TYR A 206 3.84 -17.31 14.42
N VAL A 207 3.24 -16.52 15.32
CA VAL A 207 3.95 -16.04 16.53
C VAL A 207 4.11 -17.16 17.58
N ARG A 208 3.04 -17.90 17.86
CA ARG A 208 3.01 -18.93 18.91
C ARG A 208 2.58 -20.26 18.31
N ARG A 209 2.99 -21.38 18.92
CA ARG A 209 2.66 -22.71 18.43
C ARG A 209 1.16 -22.95 18.27
N GLU A 210 0.34 -22.36 19.15
CA GLU A 210 -1.12 -22.48 19.12
C GLU A 210 -1.76 -21.81 17.90
N HIS A 211 -1.03 -20.92 17.21
CA HIS A 211 -1.52 -20.23 16.02
C HIS A 211 -1.38 -21.07 14.74
N ALA A 212 -0.84 -22.30 14.82
CA ALA A 212 -0.71 -23.19 13.66
C ALA A 212 -2.07 -23.46 12.98
N GLU A 213 -3.14 -23.65 13.74
CA GLU A 213 -4.48 -23.85 13.16
C GLU A 213 -5.00 -22.59 12.45
N VAL A 214 -4.62 -21.40 12.92
CA VAL A 214 -4.98 -20.13 12.28
C VAL A 214 -4.31 -20.00 10.91
N GLN A 215 -3.02 -20.34 10.85
CA GLN A 215 -2.28 -20.33 9.59
C GLN A 215 -2.84 -21.35 8.60
N ASP A 216 -3.20 -22.55 9.08
CA ASP A 216 -3.80 -23.58 8.22
C ASP A 216 -5.14 -23.14 7.60
N VAL A 217 -5.95 -22.41 8.38
CA VAL A 217 -7.18 -21.79 7.89
C VAL A 217 -6.89 -20.71 6.85
N LEU A 218 -5.86 -19.88 7.03
CA LEU A 218 -5.46 -18.87 6.03
C LEU A 218 -5.05 -19.53 4.72
N LEU A 219 -4.28 -20.62 4.76
CA LEU A 219 -3.91 -21.39 3.57
C LEU A 219 -5.15 -21.94 2.83
N CYS A 220 -6.11 -22.50 3.57
CA CYS A 220 -7.37 -22.97 2.99
C CYS A 220 -8.15 -21.82 2.33
N ILE A 221 -8.20 -20.67 2.99
CA ILE A 221 -8.82 -19.45 2.47
C ILE A 221 -8.15 -18.97 1.17
N GLY A 222 -6.82 -18.99 1.10
CA GLY A 222 -6.03 -18.56 -0.07
C GLY A 222 -6.07 -19.52 -1.23
N THR A 223 -6.09 -20.83 -0.96
CA THR A 223 -6.17 -21.89 -1.98
C THR A 223 -7.60 -22.21 -2.42
N GLY A 224 -8.61 -21.63 -1.74
CA GLY A 224 -10.01 -21.91 -2.02
C GLY A 224 -10.43 -23.34 -1.66
N ARG A 225 -9.73 -23.97 -0.71
CA ARG A 225 -9.94 -25.34 -0.23
C ARG A 225 -10.59 -25.33 1.15
N THR A 226 -11.04 -26.51 1.58
CA THR A 226 -11.52 -26.73 2.95
C THR A 226 -10.49 -27.48 3.79
N MET A 227 -10.61 -27.37 5.11
CA MET A 227 -9.76 -28.10 6.07
C MET A 227 -9.94 -29.63 5.97
N GLU A 228 -11.05 -30.08 5.38
CA GLU A 228 -11.39 -31.50 5.17
C GLU A 228 -10.83 -32.05 3.85
N ASP A 229 -10.34 -31.20 2.94
CA ASP A 229 -9.83 -31.62 1.63
C ASP A 229 -8.48 -32.35 1.78
N GLU A 230 -8.41 -33.63 1.40
CA GLU A 230 -7.18 -34.46 1.55
C GLU A 230 -5.96 -33.94 0.75
N GLY A 231 -6.21 -33.25 -0.37
CA GLY A 231 -5.17 -32.71 -1.25
C GLY A 231 -4.85 -31.23 -1.04
N ARG A 232 -5.28 -30.65 0.09
CA ARG A 232 -5.03 -29.24 0.39
C ARG A 232 -3.57 -28.98 0.72
N MET A 233 -3.14 -27.74 0.52
CA MET A 233 -1.85 -27.28 1.04
C MET A 233 -1.94 -27.22 2.57
N VAL A 234 -1.00 -27.88 3.24
CA VAL A 234 -0.89 -27.94 4.70
C VAL A 234 0.57 -28.05 5.07
N PHE A 235 0.95 -27.39 6.16
CA PHE A 235 2.29 -27.55 6.71
C PHE A 235 2.37 -28.88 7.46
N GLU A 236 3.37 -29.71 7.16
CA GLU A 236 3.49 -31.07 7.70
C GLU A 236 3.62 -31.11 9.24
N THR A 237 4.08 -30.01 9.85
CA THR A 237 4.26 -29.88 11.30
C THR A 237 3.77 -28.52 11.82
N GLN A 238 3.67 -28.39 13.14
CA GLN A 238 3.29 -27.16 13.84
C GLN A 238 4.51 -26.40 14.40
N GLU A 239 5.67 -26.54 13.76
CA GLU A 239 6.96 -26.07 14.28
C GLU A 239 7.43 -24.71 13.73
N PHE A 240 6.59 -24.03 12.93
CA PHE A 240 6.91 -22.79 12.22
C PHE A 240 6.55 -21.53 13.03
N TYR A 241 6.71 -21.60 14.36
CA TYR A 241 6.46 -20.48 15.28
C TYR A 241 7.74 -19.83 15.76
N LEU A 242 7.65 -18.62 16.34
CA LEU A 242 8.77 -17.87 16.89
C LEU A 242 9.39 -18.58 18.12
N LYS A 243 10.23 -19.58 17.87
CA LYS A 243 10.99 -20.32 18.89
C LYS A 243 11.93 -19.40 19.66
N ASP A 244 12.11 -19.66 20.96
CA ASP A 244 13.16 -18.98 21.74
C ASP A 244 14.57 -19.55 21.47
N ALA A 245 15.56 -18.95 22.13
CA ALA A 245 16.95 -19.33 21.97
C ALA A 245 17.23 -20.74 22.52
N GLU A 246 16.57 -21.14 23.61
CA GLU A 246 16.73 -22.49 24.15
C GLU A 246 16.19 -23.56 23.21
N GLU A 247 15.00 -23.34 22.64
CA GLU A 247 14.38 -24.23 21.65
C GLU A 247 15.28 -24.39 20.41
N MET A 248 15.81 -23.29 19.88
CA MET A 248 16.74 -23.33 18.73
C MET A 248 18.08 -23.99 19.07
N ALA A 249 18.59 -23.81 20.30
CA ALA A 249 19.81 -24.46 20.76
C ALA A 249 19.65 -25.97 20.94
N LEU A 250 18.45 -26.45 21.28
CA LEU A 250 18.16 -27.89 21.33
C LEU A 250 18.17 -28.53 19.93
N LEU A 251 17.71 -27.81 18.91
CA LEU A 251 17.68 -28.29 17.52
C LEU A 251 19.08 -28.31 16.87
N PHE A 252 19.86 -27.25 17.11
CA PHE A 252 21.15 -27.04 16.42
C PHE A 252 22.36 -27.02 17.35
N GLY A 253 22.25 -27.60 18.55
CA GLY A 253 23.30 -27.53 19.58
C GLY A 253 24.65 -28.13 19.16
N GLU A 254 24.66 -29.08 18.23
CA GLU A 254 25.89 -29.64 17.62
C GLU A 254 26.52 -28.71 16.56
N HIS A 255 25.76 -27.70 16.10
CA HIS A 255 26.11 -26.74 15.05
C HIS A 255 26.03 -25.30 15.59
N GLN A 256 26.67 -25.03 16.73
CA GLN A 256 26.66 -23.71 17.39
C GLN A 256 27.10 -22.57 16.46
N GLU A 257 27.96 -22.86 15.47
CA GLU A 257 28.37 -21.88 14.46
C GLU A 257 27.20 -21.34 13.63
N ALA A 258 26.22 -22.18 13.29
CA ALA A 258 25.04 -21.80 12.52
C ALA A 258 24.15 -20.84 13.33
N LEU A 259 23.99 -21.09 14.63
CA LEU A 259 23.29 -20.21 15.56
C LEU A 259 24.04 -18.89 15.76
N ALA A 260 25.37 -18.94 15.96
CA ALA A 260 26.19 -17.74 16.13
C ALA A 260 26.19 -16.86 14.88
N ASN A 261 26.16 -17.45 13.68
CA ASN A 261 26.09 -16.69 12.43
C ASN A 261 24.78 -15.90 12.30
N THR A 262 23.68 -16.30 12.96
CA THR A 262 22.45 -15.49 12.98
C THR A 262 22.67 -14.12 13.61
N VAL A 263 23.46 -14.07 14.69
CA VAL A 263 23.80 -12.82 15.39
C VAL A 263 24.79 -12.01 14.57
N LYS A 264 25.80 -12.65 13.97
CA LYS A 264 26.77 -11.95 13.11
C LYS A 264 26.10 -11.30 11.89
N ILE A 265 25.16 -11.99 11.23
CA ILE A 265 24.39 -11.41 10.13
C ILE A 265 23.56 -10.23 10.65
N ALA A 266 22.88 -10.40 11.79
CA ALA A 266 22.10 -9.34 12.40
C ALA A 266 22.93 -8.09 12.75
N GLU A 267 24.16 -8.26 13.22
CA GLU A 267 25.10 -7.17 13.51
C GLU A 267 25.51 -6.43 12.23
N ARG A 268 25.69 -7.15 11.13
CA ARG A 268 26.07 -6.60 9.81
C ARG A 268 24.95 -5.83 9.12
N CYS A 269 23.69 -6.27 9.26
CA CYS A 269 22.54 -5.61 8.64
C CYS A 269 22.20 -4.28 9.31
N ASN A 270 22.51 -3.15 8.68
CA ASN A 270 22.29 -1.80 9.19
C ASN A 270 21.67 -0.94 8.09
N VAL A 271 20.33 -0.86 8.08
CA VAL A 271 19.58 0.03 7.18
C VAL A 271 18.84 1.04 8.05
N GLU A 272 19.03 2.33 7.76
CA GLU A 272 18.34 3.41 8.46
C GLU A 272 17.39 4.17 7.54
N PHE A 273 16.19 4.49 8.06
CA PHE A 273 15.23 5.36 7.37
C PHE A 273 15.23 6.75 7.98
N SER A 274 15.19 7.75 7.10
CA SER A 274 14.96 9.14 7.46
C SER A 274 13.54 9.53 7.01
N PHE A 275 12.64 9.74 7.97
CA PHE A 275 11.25 10.13 7.70
C PHE A 275 11.04 11.66 7.66
N ASP A 276 12.11 12.43 7.77
CA ASP A 276 12.08 13.91 7.77
C ASP A 276 12.39 14.52 6.38
N GLN A 277 12.71 13.69 5.38
CA GLN A 277 13.07 14.14 4.04
C GLN A 277 11.86 14.09 3.11
N ASN A 278 11.71 15.11 2.27
CA ASN A 278 10.72 15.12 1.19
C ASN A 278 11.42 15.00 -0.17
N TYR A 279 10.98 14.06 -0.98
CA TYR A 279 11.48 13.79 -2.34
C TYR A 279 10.49 14.34 -3.36
N LEU A 280 10.49 15.67 -3.50
CA LEU A 280 9.62 16.33 -4.48
C LEU A 280 10.13 16.10 -5.91
N PRO A 281 9.25 15.79 -6.87
CA PRO A 281 9.60 15.68 -8.28
C PRO A 281 10.03 17.03 -8.88
N ASP A 282 10.95 16.97 -9.85
CA ASP A 282 11.40 18.14 -10.59
C ASP A 282 10.44 18.44 -11.77
N TYR A 283 10.02 19.70 -11.93
CA TYR A 283 9.28 20.15 -13.11
C TYR A 283 10.23 20.72 -14.17
N ARG A 284 10.05 20.32 -15.44
CA ARG A 284 10.88 20.79 -16.56
C ARG A 284 10.48 22.22 -16.95
N ILE A 285 11.36 23.18 -16.69
CA ILE A 285 11.15 24.60 -16.99
C ILE A 285 11.86 25.04 -18.28
N PRO A 286 11.40 26.13 -18.92
CA PRO A 286 12.12 26.75 -20.03
C PRO A 286 13.55 27.19 -19.66
N ALA A 287 14.46 27.13 -20.64
CA ALA A 287 15.86 27.51 -20.43
C ALA A 287 15.98 29.00 -20.03
N GLY A 288 16.79 29.28 -19.00
CA GLY A 288 17.04 30.65 -18.51
C GLY A 288 16.10 31.11 -17.39
N GLN A 289 15.18 30.26 -16.93
CA GLN A 289 14.31 30.52 -15.79
C GLN A 289 14.62 29.61 -14.61
N THR A 290 14.09 29.98 -13.45
CA THR A 290 13.99 29.15 -12.24
C THR A 290 12.55 28.66 -12.07
N VAL A 291 12.35 27.59 -11.29
CA VAL A 291 11.03 27.06 -10.96
C VAL A 291 10.13 28.16 -10.37
N ASP A 292 10.68 28.96 -9.45
CA ASP A 292 9.97 30.06 -8.79
C ASP A 292 9.61 31.20 -9.76
N SER A 293 10.54 31.58 -10.63
CA SER A 293 10.29 32.66 -11.59
C SER A 293 9.25 32.25 -12.64
N TYR A 294 9.26 30.98 -13.07
CA TYR A 294 8.29 30.48 -14.04
C TYR A 294 6.90 30.35 -13.42
N LEU A 295 6.80 29.83 -12.19
CA LEU A 295 5.53 29.79 -11.46
C LEU A 295 4.94 31.20 -11.30
N ARG A 296 5.77 32.18 -10.92
CA ARG A 296 5.36 33.57 -10.80
C ARG A 296 4.80 34.11 -12.12
N GLU A 297 5.50 33.91 -13.24
CA GLU A 297 5.06 34.36 -14.56
C GLU A 297 3.66 33.83 -14.90
N ILE A 298 3.45 32.51 -14.80
CA ILE A 298 2.15 31.89 -15.11
C ILE A 298 1.05 32.39 -14.17
N CYS A 299 1.36 32.59 -12.88
CA CYS A 299 0.38 33.10 -11.92
C CYS A 299 -0.08 34.52 -12.25
N PHE A 300 0.82 35.40 -12.70
CA PHE A 300 0.47 36.76 -13.11
C PHE A 300 -0.36 36.77 -14.40
N GLU A 301 -0.05 35.88 -15.36
CA GLU A 301 -0.92 35.70 -16.53
C GLU A 301 -2.32 35.19 -16.15
N GLY A 302 -2.39 34.27 -15.19
CA GLY A 302 -3.64 33.75 -14.65
C GLY A 302 -4.45 34.83 -13.91
N LEU A 303 -3.77 35.71 -13.17
CA LEU A 303 -4.37 36.84 -12.48
C LEU A 303 -5.05 37.78 -13.47
N ASP A 304 -4.37 38.16 -14.56
CA ASP A 304 -4.94 39.03 -15.59
C ASP A 304 -6.17 38.42 -16.28
N ARG A 305 -6.22 37.08 -16.40
CA ARG A 305 -7.36 36.35 -16.98
C ARG A 305 -8.55 36.28 -16.03
N ARG A 306 -8.32 36.04 -14.74
CA ARG A 306 -9.38 35.88 -13.72
C ARG A 306 -9.88 37.21 -13.17
N TYR A 307 -8.99 38.20 -13.04
CA TYR A 307 -9.27 39.55 -12.55
C TYR A 307 -8.82 40.60 -13.59
N PRO A 308 -9.61 40.84 -14.65
CA PRO A 308 -9.33 41.93 -15.59
C PRO A 308 -9.29 43.28 -14.87
N GLY A 309 -8.08 43.84 -14.70
CA GLY A 309 -7.88 45.07 -13.94
C GLY A 309 -7.62 44.87 -12.43
N ALA A 310 -7.06 43.72 -12.04
CA ALA A 310 -6.67 43.40 -10.66
C ALA A 310 -6.08 44.59 -9.90
N GLY A 311 -6.64 44.84 -8.71
CA GLY A 311 -6.26 45.91 -7.81
C GLY A 311 -5.01 45.59 -6.99
N GLU A 312 -4.78 46.39 -5.94
CA GLU A 312 -3.64 46.22 -5.04
C GLU A 312 -3.82 44.98 -4.14
N GLU A 313 -5.05 44.72 -3.67
CA GLU A 313 -5.38 43.60 -2.78
C GLU A 313 -5.06 42.23 -3.41
N GLU A 314 -5.49 41.99 -4.65
CA GLU A 314 -5.26 40.72 -5.34
C GLU A 314 -3.77 40.50 -5.63
N ARG A 315 -3.04 41.58 -6.00
CA ARG A 315 -1.60 41.53 -6.27
C ARG A 315 -0.80 41.27 -5.01
N GLU A 316 -1.14 41.94 -3.91
CA GLU A 316 -0.50 41.74 -2.61
C GLU A 316 -0.73 40.33 -2.09
N ARG A 317 -1.96 39.81 -2.17
CA ARG A 317 -2.25 38.43 -1.80
C ARG A 317 -1.46 37.43 -2.65
N LEU A 318 -1.40 37.63 -3.97
CA LEU A 318 -0.67 36.73 -4.85
C LEU A 318 0.83 36.71 -4.56
N GLU A 319 1.45 37.87 -4.37
CA GLU A 319 2.88 37.99 -4.02
C GLU A 319 3.18 37.35 -2.66
N TYR A 320 2.29 37.52 -1.68
CA TYR A 320 2.40 36.89 -0.36
C TYR A 320 2.40 35.37 -0.45
N GLU A 321 1.42 34.79 -1.16
CA GLU A 321 1.32 33.34 -1.35
C GLU A 321 2.54 32.78 -2.12
N LEU A 322 2.94 33.42 -3.23
CA LEU A 322 4.12 33.02 -4.00
C LEU A 322 5.40 33.05 -3.18
N ARG A 323 5.55 34.03 -2.29
CA ARG A 323 6.70 34.10 -1.38
C ARG A 323 6.74 32.91 -0.43
N ILE A 324 5.61 32.56 0.18
CA ILE A 324 5.52 31.42 1.11
C ILE A 324 5.78 30.11 0.37
N ILE A 325 5.17 29.91 -0.81
CA ILE A 325 5.35 28.70 -1.62
C ILE A 325 6.83 28.50 -1.97
N ARG A 326 7.54 29.58 -2.34
CA ARG A 326 8.98 29.56 -2.58
C ARG A 326 9.77 29.22 -1.33
N GLU A 327 9.49 29.89 -0.21
CA GLU A 327 10.21 29.67 1.06
C GLU A 327 10.06 28.23 1.59
N MET A 328 8.91 27.61 1.34
CA MET A 328 8.64 26.21 1.68
C MET A 328 9.11 25.21 0.61
N GLY A 329 9.55 25.67 -0.57
CA GLY A 329 10.07 24.81 -1.64
C GLY A 329 9.00 24.07 -2.46
N PHE A 330 7.76 24.55 -2.47
CA PHE A 330 6.64 23.88 -3.16
C PHE A 330 6.35 24.38 -4.57
N SER A 331 7.18 25.26 -5.14
CA SER A 331 6.92 25.84 -6.46
C SER A 331 6.80 24.77 -7.57
N GLY A 332 7.66 23.74 -7.52
CA GLY A 332 7.60 22.63 -8.47
C GLY A 332 6.30 21.82 -8.36
N TYR A 333 5.80 21.65 -7.13
CA TYR A 333 4.54 20.95 -6.88
C TYR A 333 3.35 21.67 -7.55
N PHE A 334 3.23 23.00 -7.37
CA PHE A 334 2.17 23.77 -8.02
C PHE A 334 2.25 23.71 -9.54
N LEU A 335 3.45 23.72 -10.12
CA LEU A 335 3.63 23.58 -11.57
C LEU A 335 3.17 22.21 -12.08
N ILE A 336 3.47 21.14 -11.35
CA ILE A 336 3.02 19.78 -11.71
C ILE A 336 1.50 19.71 -11.68
N VAL A 337 0.89 20.21 -10.61
CA VAL A 337 -0.58 20.25 -10.46
C VAL A 337 -1.23 21.05 -11.58
N TRP A 338 -0.70 22.25 -11.85
CA TRP A 338 -1.15 23.11 -12.93
C TRP A 338 -1.08 22.41 -14.30
N ASP A 339 0.01 21.70 -14.57
CA ASP A 339 0.31 21.12 -15.87
C ASP A 339 -0.71 20.06 -16.31
N PHE A 340 -1.02 19.07 -15.45
CA PHE A 340 -2.00 18.04 -15.82
C PHE A 340 -3.45 18.55 -15.73
N ILE A 341 -3.75 19.56 -14.92
CA ILE A 341 -5.07 20.22 -14.93
C ILE A 341 -5.26 21.00 -16.22
N ARG A 342 -4.24 21.73 -16.66
CA ARG A 342 -4.21 22.40 -17.97
C ARG A 342 -4.46 21.38 -19.09
N PHE A 343 -3.71 20.27 -19.09
CA PHE A 343 -3.93 19.18 -20.05
C PHE A 343 -5.37 18.68 -20.04
N ALA A 344 -5.95 18.43 -18.85
CA ALA A 344 -7.32 17.96 -18.74
C ALA A 344 -8.31 18.94 -19.36
N ARG A 345 -8.21 20.23 -19.01
CA ARG A 345 -9.09 21.29 -19.54
C ARG A 345 -8.93 21.48 -21.05
N GLU A 346 -7.71 21.50 -21.57
CA GLU A 346 -7.43 21.63 -23.01
C GLU A 346 -7.97 20.45 -23.83
N ASN A 347 -8.10 19.27 -23.22
CA ASN A 347 -8.67 18.06 -23.84
C ASN A 347 -10.17 17.86 -23.50
N GLY A 348 -10.83 18.88 -22.95
CA GLY A 348 -12.26 18.86 -22.63
C GLY A 348 -12.63 17.86 -21.53
N ILE A 349 -11.69 17.50 -20.65
CA ILE A 349 -11.93 16.67 -19.47
C ILE A 349 -12.39 17.61 -18.35
N LEU A 350 -13.59 17.38 -17.82
CA LEU A 350 -14.13 18.19 -16.74
C LEU A 350 -13.32 17.96 -15.45
N VAL A 351 -12.93 19.07 -14.83
CA VAL A 351 -12.20 19.13 -13.57
C VAL A 351 -13.10 19.79 -12.53
N GLY A 352 -13.14 19.24 -11.32
CA GLY A 352 -13.91 19.80 -10.22
C GLY A 352 -13.44 21.19 -9.80
N PRO A 353 -14.26 21.94 -9.06
CA PRO A 353 -13.94 23.30 -8.62
C PRO A 353 -12.83 23.37 -7.56
N GLY A 354 -12.31 22.23 -7.09
CA GLY A 354 -11.32 22.11 -6.03
C GLY A 354 -11.91 21.56 -4.73
N ARG A 355 -11.08 20.85 -3.95
CA ARG A 355 -11.46 20.23 -2.68
C ARG A 355 -10.54 20.66 -1.56
N GLY A 356 -11.04 20.56 -0.33
CA GLY A 356 -10.24 20.74 0.88
C GLY A 356 -9.76 22.17 1.04
N SER A 357 -8.58 22.33 1.63
CA SER A 357 -7.99 23.64 1.89
C SER A 357 -7.41 24.32 0.65
N ALA A 358 -7.16 23.59 -0.45
CA ALA A 358 -6.59 24.16 -1.67
C ALA A 358 -7.42 25.32 -2.25
N ALA A 359 -8.74 25.33 -2.01
CA ALA A 359 -9.64 26.42 -2.41
C ALA A 359 -9.32 27.78 -1.74
N GLY A 360 -8.55 27.80 -0.64
CA GLY A 360 -8.13 29.04 0.02
C GLY A 360 -6.92 29.75 -0.60
N SER A 361 -6.30 29.17 -1.64
CA SER A 361 -5.13 29.74 -2.31
C SER A 361 -5.53 30.52 -3.56
N LEU A 362 -5.16 31.80 -3.61
CA LEU A 362 -5.25 32.61 -4.81
C LEU A 362 -4.34 32.09 -5.91
N VAL A 363 -3.15 31.57 -5.57
CA VAL A 363 -2.25 30.89 -6.53
C VAL A 363 -2.96 29.71 -7.19
N ALA A 364 -3.63 28.85 -6.42
CA ALA A 364 -4.37 27.73 -6.99
C ALA A 364 -5.53 28.18 -7.90
N TYR A 365 -6.22 29.27 -7.53
CA TYR A 365 -7.32 29.83 -8.32
C TYR A 365 -6.84 30.42 -9.67
N VAL A 366 -5.77 31.23 -9.66
CA VAL A 366 -5.25 31.87 -10.90
C VAL A 366 -4.61 30.85 -11.85
N LEU A 367 -4.03 29.77 -11.32
CA LEU A 367 -3.55 28.64 -12.11
C LEU A 367 -4.70 27.77 -12.66
N GLY A 368 -5.95 27.98 -12.21
CA GLY A 368 -7.09 27.16 -12.59
C GLY A 368 -7.10 25.76 -11.95
N ILE A 369 -6.29 25.56 -10.90
CA ILE A 369 -6.29 24.37 -10.05
C ILE A 369 -7.61 24.30 -9.28
N THR A 370 -8.04 25.44 -8.73
CA THR A 370 -9.38 25.61 -8.18
C THR A 370 -10.20 26.58 -9.04
N ASN A 371 -11.52 26.52 -8.89
CA ASN A 371 -12.45 27.40 -9.58
C ASN A 371 -13.33 28.22 -8.61
N VAL A 372 -12.95 28.26 -7.33
CA VAL A 372 -13.60 29.07 -6.28
C VAL A 372 -12.72 30.27 -5.98
N ASP A 373 -13.29 31.47 -6.07
CA ASP A 373 -12.60 32.72 -5.74
C ASP A 373 -12.38 32.82 -4.21
N PRO A 374 -11.12 32.75 -3.72
CA PRO A 374 -10.85 32.77 -2.30
C PRO A 374 -11.08 34.13 -1.65
N LEU A 375 -10.96 35.24 -2.39
CA LEU A 375 -11.16 36.59 -1.84
C LEU A 375 -12.65 36.89 -1.70
N ARG A 376 -13.47 36.44 -2.65
CA ARG A 376 -14.93 36.60 -2.59
C ARG A 376 -15.56 35.93 -1.37
N TYR A 377 -15.02 34.78 -0.94
CA TYR A 377 -15.56 33.96 0.14
C TYR A 377 -14.71 33.98 1.42
N ASP A 378 -13.80 34.94 1.57
CA ASP A 378 -12.90 35.09 2.73
C ASP A 378 -12.15 33.80 3.10
N LEU A 379 -11.72 33.04 2.08
CA LEU A 379 -10.98 31.79 2.28
C LEU A 379 -9.51 32.08 2.60
N LEU A 380 -9.03 31.44 3.67
CA LEU A 380 -7.70 31.68 4.23
C LEU A 380 -6.64 30.78 3.59
N PHE A 381 -5.55 31.38 3.11
CA PHE A 381 -4.40 30.65 2.57
C PHE A 381 -3.67 29.86 3.65
N GLU A 382 -3.58 30.40 4.86
CA GLU A 382 -2.88 29.80 6.00
C GLU A 382 -3.52 28.49 6.47
N ARG A 383 -4.80 28.26 6.12
CA ARG A 383 -5.47 26.99 6.35
C ARG A 383 -4.97 25.89 5.40
N PHE A 384 -4.44 26.28 4.25
CA PHE A 384 -3.82 25.39 3.27
C PHE A 384 -2.33 25.22 3.52
N LEU A 385 -1.59 26.32 3.53
CA LEU A 385 -0.15 26.34 3.74
C LEU A 385 0.18 27.29 4.88
N ASN A 386 0.57 26.72 6.01
CA ASN A 386 0.97 27.49 7.18
C ASN A 386 2.49 27.62 7.24
N PRO A 387 3.06 28.85 7.19
CA PRO A 387 4.51 29.04 7.27
C PRO A 387 5.12 28.59 8.60
N GLU A 388 4.34 28.54 9.70
CA GLU A 388 4.81 28.06 11.01
C GLU A 388 4.87 26.53 11.10
N ARG A 389 4.27 25.81 10.15
CA ARG A 389 4.26 24.35 10.09
C ARG A 389 4.54 23.88 8.67
N VAL A 390 5.78 23.47 8.40
CA VAL A 390 6.15 22.84 7.14
C VAL A 390 5.52 21.44 7.07
N SER A 391 4.36 21.35 6.45
CA SER A 391 3.71 20.11 6.04
C SER A 391 3.55 20.09 4.53
N MET A 392 3.59 18.89 3.94
CA MET A 392 3.36 18.73 2.51
C MET A 392 1.92 19.18 2.17
N PRO A 393 1.72 20.05 1.16
CA PRO A 393 0.40 20.43 0.71
C PRO A 393 -0.29 19.23 0.04
N ASP A 394 -1.56 19.02 0.39
CA ASP A 394 -2.41 17.99 -0.21
C ASP A 394 -3.47 18.66 -1.08
N ILE A 395 -3.35 18.51 -2.40
CA ILE A 395 -4.30 19.01 -3.40
C ILE A 395 -5.03 17.81 -4.00
N ASP A 396 -6.22 17.53 -3.46
CA ASP A 396 -7.19 16.59 -4.01
C ASP A 396 -7.86 17.17 -5.25
N ILE A 397 -7.88 16.42 -6.36
CA ILE A 397 -8.43 16.91 -7.63
C ILE A 397 -9.46 15.91 -8.17
N ASP A 398 -10.66 16.40 -8.41
CA ASP A 398 -11.74 15.63 -9.00
C ASP A 398 -11.72 15.75 -10.52
N PHE A 399 -11.76 14.61 -11.21
CA PHE A 399 -11.97 14.51 -12.65
C PHE A 399 -13.27 13.77 -12.95
N CYS A 400 -13.82 13.95 -14.16
CA CYS A 400 -14.89 13.07 -14.62
C CYS A 400 -14.40 11.60 -14.62
N TYR A 401 -15.21 10.72 -14.04
CA TYR A 401 -14.86 9.34 -13.76
C TYR A 401 -14.36 8.58 -15.00
N GLU A 402 -15.03 8.79 -16.14
CA GLU A 402 -14.78 8.02 -17.38
C GLU A 402 -13.48 8.39 -18.09
N ARG A 403 -13.02 9.64 -17.97
CA ARG A 403 -11.84 10.15 -18.69
C ARG A 403 -10.63 10.40 -17.80
N ARG A 404 -10.73 10.05 -16.51
CA ARG A 404 -9.62 10.23 -15.54
C ARG A 404 -8.36 9.47 -15.94
N GLU A 405 -8.51 8.29 -16.53
CA GLU A 405 -7.37 7.48 -16.99
C GLU A 405 -6.54 8.20 -18.08
N GLU A 406 -7.14 9.09 -18.87
CA GLU A 406 -6.40 9.92 -19.83
C GLU A 406 -5.41 10.85 -19.12
N VAL A 407 -5.80 11.43 -17.99
CA VAL A 407 -4.95 12.30 -17.18
C VAL A 407 -3.83 11.50 -16.51
N ILE A 408 -4.14 10.33 -15.95
CA ILE A 408 -3.13 9.44 -15.34
C ILE A 408 -2.09 9.05 -16.40
N ARG A 409 -2.53 8.64 -17.59
CA ARG A 409 -1.65 8.28 -18.70
C ARG A 409 -0.77 9.46 -19.14
N TYR A 410 -1.33 10.67 -19.23
CA TYR A 410 -0.55 11.87 -19.50
C TYR A 410 0.56 12.07 -18.46
N VAL A 411 0.26 11.93 -17.16
CA VAL A 411 1.25 12.07 -16.09
C VAL A 411 2.34 10.99 -16.24
N ILE A 412 1.98 9.74 -16.51
CA ILE A 412 2.94 8.64 -16.73
C ILE A 412 3.87 8.94 -17.93
N GLU A 413 3.30 9.37 -19.06
CA GLU A 413 4.07 9.66 -20.28
C GLU A 413 4.95 10.91 -20.13
N HIS A 414 4.45 11.94 -19.44
CA HIS A 414 5.15 13.22 -19.29
C HIS A 414 6.29 13.16 -18.28
N TYR A 415 6.05 12.53 -17.12
CA TYR A 415 7.02 12.48 -16.01
C TYR A 415 7.89 11.22 -16.02
N GLY A 416 7.51 10.19 -16.78
CA GLY A 416 8.27 8.95 -16.98
C GLY A 416 7.61 7.75 -16.30
N ALA A 417 7.50 6.64 -17.03
CA ALA A 417 6.84 5.42 -16.56
C ALA A 417 7.57 4.72 -15.40
N ASP A 418 8.87 4.99 -15.24
CA ASP A 418 9.69 4.53 -14.13
C ASP A 418 9.54 5.41 -12.86
N ARG A 419 8.96 6.60 -13.00
CA ARG A 419 8.83 7.62 -11.94
C ARG A 419 7.40 7.83 -11.45
N VAL A 420 6.41 7.25 -12.14
CA VAL A 420 5.00 7.41 -11.82
C VAL A 420 4.37 6.04 -11.62
N ALA A 421 3.67 5.86 -10.51
CA ALA A 421 2.88 4.67 -10.24
C ALA A 421 1.60 5.04 -9.48
N GLN A 422 0.59 4.17 -9.57
CA GLN A 422 -0.55 4.28 -8.65
C GLN A 422 -0.16 3.76 -7.26
N ILE A 423 -0.93 4.08 -6.24
CA ILE A 423 -0.67 3.60 -4.88
C ILE A 423 -1.45 2.31 -4.65
N ILE A 424 -0.86 1.34 -3.96
CA ILE A 424 -1.57 0.11 -3.55
C ILE A 424 -2.52 0.37 -2.39
N THR A 425 -3.56 -0.45 -2.33
CA THR A 425 -4.41 -0.59 -1.16
C THR A 425 -4.54 -2.07 -0.83
N PHE A 426 -4.70 -2.40 0.46
CA PHE A 426 -4.91 -3.77 0.90
C PHE A 426 -6.37 -3.97 1.29
N GLY A 427 -7.02 -4.97 0.68
CA GLY A 427 -8.31 -5.43 1.17
C GLY A 427 -8.11 -6.22 2.46
N THR A 428 -8.59 -5.75 3.59
CA THR A 428 -8.48 -6.45 4.89
C THR A 428 -9.70 -7.33 5.17
N MET A 429 -9.53 -8.41 5.94
CA MET A 429 -10.65 -9.25 6.40
C MET A 429 -11.44 -8.58 7.52
N ALA A 430 -12.42 -7.73 7.16
CA ALA A 430 -13.34 -7.14 8.14
C ALA A 430 -14.17 -8.20 8.87
N ALA A 431 -14.68 -7.89 10.08
CA ALA A 431 -15.41 -8.81 10.96
C ALA A 431 -16.34 -9.83 10.27
N ARG A 432 -17.28 -9.32 9.46
CA ARG A 432 -18.25 -10.16 8.72
C ARG A 432 -17.60 -10.98 7.60
N ALA A 433 -16.59 -10.43 6.93
CA ALA A 433 -15.86 -11.13 5.88
C ALA A 433 -15.00 -12.25 6.46
N ALA A 434 -14.32 -11.99 7.59
CA ALA A 434 -13.55 -12.98 8.34
C ALA A 434 -14.42 -14.18 8.75
N ILE A 435 -15.61 -13.94 9.32
CA ILE A 435 -16.57 -15.03 9.63
C ILE A 435 -16.89 -15.86 8.37
N ARG A 436 -17.16 -15.21 7.24
CA ARG A 436 -17.53 -15.90 6.00
C ARG A 436 -16.38 -16.71 5.41
N ASP A 437 -15.18 -16.16 5.40
CA ASP A 437 -13.99 -16.84 4.88
C ASP A 437 -13.59 -18.03 5.76
N VAL A 438 -13.59 -17.87 7.09
CA VAL A 438 -13.34 -18.98 8.03
C VAL A 438 -14.44 -20.04 7.91
N GLY A 439 -15.71 -19.63 7.85
CA GLY A 439 -16.81 -20.58 7.73
C GLY A 439 -16.71 -21.45 6.48
N ARG A 440 -16.27 -20.86 5.36
CA ARG A 440 -15.97 -21.60 4.12
C ARG A 440 -14.81 -22.57 4.30
N ALA A 441 -13.70 -22.14 4.89
CA ALA A 441 -12.53 -22.99 5.13
C ALA A 441 -12.83 -24.17 6.07
N LEU A 442 -13.66 -23.93 7.09
CA LEU A 442 -14.12 -24.96 8.04
C LEU A 442 -15.26 -25.85 7.50
N ASN A 443 -15.66 -25.68 6.23
CA ASN A 443 -16.76 -26.41 5.59
C ASN A 443 -18.12 -26.29 6.32
N ILE A 444 -18.39 -25.13 6.94
CA ILE A 444 -19.67 -24.85 7.61
C ILE A 444 -20.70 -24.41 6.55
N PRO A 445 -21.96 -24.90 6.60
CA PRO A 445 -22.99 -24.48 5.65
C PRO A 445 -23.15 -22.96 5.59
N TYR A 446 -23.20 -22.41 4.37
CA TYR A 446 -23.26 -20.96 4.14
C TYR A 446 -24.42 -20.28 4.92
N GLY A 447 -25.56 -20.94 5.04
CA GLY A 447 -26.72 -20.42 5.77
C GLY A 447 -26.44 -20.17 7.25
N ASP A 448 -25.70 -21.07 7.90
CA ASP A 448 -25.32 -20.94 9.30
C ASP A 448 -24.27 -19.84 9.50
N VAL A 449 -23.28 -19.80 8.60
CA VAL A 449 -22.23 -18.76 8.59
C VAL A 449 -22.82 -17.37 8.36
N ASP A 450 -23.73 -17.22 7.39
CA ASP A 450 -24.36 -15.93 7.09
C ASP A 450 -25.31 -15.48 8.21
N ARG A 451 -25.95 -16.42 8.92
CA ARG A 451 -26.72 -16.12 10.14
C ARG A 451 -25.82 -15.48 11.20
N VAL A 452 -24.65 -16.07 11.48
CA VAL A 452 -23.68 -15.51 12.44
C VAL A 452 -23.15 -14.16 11.96
N ALA A 453 -22.77 -14.03 10.68
CA ALA A 453 -22.25 -12.79 10.12
C ALA A 453 -23.26 -11.62 10.17
N LYS A 454 -24.57 -11.89 10.02
CA LYS A 454 -25.62 -10.87 10.11
C LYS A 454 -25.85 -10.35 11.54
N MET A 455 -25.51 -11.12 12.55
CA MET A 455 -25.61 -10.71 13.97
C MET A 455 -24.53 -9.70 14.39
N VAL A 456 -23.46 -9.56 13.59
CA VAL A 456 -22.45 -8.51 13.77
C VAL A 456 -23.03 -7.17 13.30
N PRO A 457 -23.07 -6.10 14.11
CA PRO A 457 -23.66 -4.82 13.69
C PRO A 457 -22.95 -4.17 12.48
N ALA A 458 -23.70 -3.43 11.68
CA ALA A 458 -23.20 -2.78 10.45
C ALA A 458 -22.64 -1.37 10.70
N GLU A 459 -21.75 -1.24 11.68
CA GLU A 459 -21.10 0.03 12.02
C GLU A 459 -19.68 0.12 11.43
N LEU A 460 -19.25 1.33 11.10
CA LEU A 460 -17.90 1.57 10.59
C LEU A 460 -16.87 1.24 11.68
N GLY A 461 -15.85 0.45 11.34
CA GLY A 461 -14.81 0.04 12.29
C GLY A 461 -15.26 -0.99 13.34
N MET A 462 -16.35 -1.72 13.08
CA MET A 462 -16.80 -2.84 13.90
C MET A 462 -15.76 -3.97 13.91
N THR A 463 -15.49 -4.51 15.10
CA THR A 463 -14.61 -5.67 15.33
C THR A 463 -15.40 -6.79 15.99
N LEU A 464 -15.00 -8.05 15.82
CA LEU A 464 -15.67 -9.19 16.43
C LEU A 464 -15.64 -9.16 17.96
N GLY A 465 -14.61 -8.59 18.58
CA GLY A 465 -14.57 -8.34 20.03
C GLY A 465 -15.72 -7.43 20.48
N LYS A 466 -15.83 -6.24 19.88
CA LYS A 466 -16.95 -5.30 20.14
C LYS A 466 -18.31 -5.91 19.79
N ALA A 467 -18.40 -6.67 18.70
CA ALA A 467 -19.66 -7.29 18.27
C ALA A 467 -20.22 -8.25 19.34
N LEU A 468 -19.35 -9.02 20.01
CA LEU A 468 -19.73 -9.91 21.12
C LEU A 468 -20.19 -9.15 22.37
N GLU A 469 -19.74 -7.92 22.56
CA GLU A 469 -20.18 -7.08 23.68
C GLU A 469 -21.51 -6.38 23.39
N MET A 470 -21.76 -6.00 22.13
CA MET A 470 -22.93 -5.24 21.71
C MET A 470 -24.14 -6.11 21.35
N SER A 471 -23.91 -7.28 20.76
CA SER A 471 -24.96 -8.16 20.25
C SER A 471 -25.19 -9.31 21.23
N GLY A 472 -26.28 -9.23 22.01
CA GLY A 472 -26.67 -10.28 22.95
C GLY A 472 -26.87 -11.63 22.26
N ASP A 473 -27.55 -11.64 21.12
CA ASP A 473 -27.80 -12.85 20.33
C ASP A 473 -26.51 -13.52 19.85
N LEU A 474 -25.53 -12.74 19.39
CA LEU A 474 -24.24 -13.27 18.95
C LEU A 474 -23.49 -13.90 20.13
N LYS A 475 -23.53 -13.26 21.29
CA LYS A 475 -22.88 -13.74 22.51
C LYS A 475 -23.51 -15.03 23.01
N GLU A 476 -24.85 -15.10 23.07
CA GLU A 476 -25.58 -16.30 23.47
C GLU A 476 -25.24 -17.48 22.53
N LEU A 477 -25.23 -17.24 21.21
CA LEU A 477 -24.89 -18.29 20.25
C LEU A 477 -23.41 -18.71 20.36
N TYR A 478 -22.50 -17.77 20.59
CA TYR A 478 -21.08 -18.02 20.82
C TYR A 478 -20.82 -18.87 22.09
N GLU A 479 -21.60 -18.67 23.15
CA GLU A 479 -21.48 -19.43 24.39
C GLU A 479 -22.17 -20.80 24.32
N ALA A 480 -23.26 -20.92 23.55
CA ALA A 480 -24.07 -22.13 23.46
C ALA A 480 -23.56 -23.17 22.44
N ASP A 481 -23.00 -22.73 21.31
CA ASP A 481 -22.61 -23.59 20.19
C ASP A 481 -21.10 -23.65 20.02
N THR A 482 -20.51 -24.84 20.21
CA THR A 482 -19.07 -25.06 20.07
C THR A 482 -18.53 -24.82 18.66
N GLN A 483 -19.33 -25.08 17.63
CA GLN A 483 -18.93 -24.83 16.23
C GLN A 483 -18.90 -23.32 15.96
N VAL A 484 -19.90 -22.58 16.45
CA VAL A 484 -19.92 -21.11 16.34
C VAL A 484 -18.80 -20.48 17.15
N LYS A 485 -18.51 -21.00 18.34
CA LYS A 485 -17.36 -20.56 19.14
C LYS A 485 -16.06 -20.67 18.36
N LYS A 486 -15.78 -21.85 17.80
CA LYS A 486 -14.58 -22.09 16.98
C LYS A 486 -14.53 -21.16 15.76
N LEU A 487 -15.64 -21.00 15.05
CA LEU A 487 -15.77 -20.09 13.91
C LEU A 487 -15.40 -18.64 14.28
N VAL A 488 -15.96 -18.13 15.38
CA VAL A 488 -15.75 -16.74 15.82
C VAL A 488 -14.35 -16.53 16.39
N ASP A 489 -13.81 -17.48 17.16
CA ASP A 489 -12.44 -17.38 17.70
C ASP A 489 -11.40 -17.36 16.58
N MET A 490 -11.57 -18.22 15.57
CA MET A 490 -10.72 -18.24 14.39
C MET A 490 -10.88 -16.97 13.53
N ALA A 491 -12.12 -16.50 13.35
CA ALA A 491 -12.38 -15.24 12.64
C ALA A 491 -11.77 -14.03 13.36
N LYS A 492 -11.77 -14.01 14.69
CA LYS A 492 -11.08 -12.98 15.50
C LYS A 492 -9.57 -13.02 15.28
N ALA A 493 -8.98 -14.21 15.17
CA ALA A 493 -7.54 -14.36 14.97
C ALA A 493 -7.07 -13.77 13.63
N ILE A 494 -7.90 -13.82 12.58
CA ILE A 494 -7.56 -13.30 11.24
C ILE A 494 -8.17 -11.91 10.94
N GLU A 495 -9.06 -11.40 11.79
CA GLU A 495 -9.73 -10.12 11.59
C GLU A 495 -8.74 -8.96 11.37
N GLY A 496 -8.91 -8.22 10.29
CA GLY A 496 -8.06 -7.08 9.95
C GLY A 496 -6.72 -7.44 9.30
N MET A 497 -6.37 -8.72 9.14
CA MET A 497 -5.20 -9.10 8.32
C MET A 497 -5.45 -8.75 6.84
N PRO A 498 -4.40 -8.38 6.09
CA PRO A 498 -4.50 -8.13 4.66
C PRO A 498 -4.81 -9.44 3.91
N ARG A 499 -5.77 -9.38 2.99
CA ARG A 499 -6.25 -10.52 2.20
C ARG A 499 -5.66 -10.53 0.80
N HIS A 500 -5.66 -9.37 0.15
CA HIS A 500 -5.20 -9.20 -1.22
C HIS A 500 -4.75 -7.76 -1.46
N ALA A 501 -3.81 -7.60 -2.39
CA ALA A 501 -3.43 -6.33 -2.96
C ALA A 501 -4.48 -5.84 -3.97
N SER A 502 -4.72 -4.54 -4.01
CA SER A 502 -5.57 -3.87 -5.01
C SER A 502 -5.02 -2.47 -5.28
N THR A 503 -5.53 -1.82 -6.32
CA THR A 503 -5.10 -0.46 -6.69
C THR A 503 -5.93 0.57 -5.94
N HIS A 504 -5.28 1.56 -5.32
CA HIS A 504 -5.98 2.67 -4.72
C HIS A 504 -6.76 3.41 -5.80
N ALA A 505 -8.02 3.70 -5.51
CA ALA A 505 -8.93 4.28 -6.49
C ALA A 505 -8.57 5.71 -6.96
N ALA A 506 -7.47 6.32 -6.53
CA ALA A 506 -7.17 7.75 -6.80
C ALA A 506 -5.70 8.13 -6.64
N GLY A 507 -4.98 7.48 -5.71
CA GLY A 507 -3.62 7.87 -5.36
C GLY A 507 -2.61 7.54 -6.45
N VAL A 508 -1.87 8.55 -6.87
CA VAL A 508 -0.70 8.48 -7.75
C VAL A 508 0.50 9.03 -7.00
N VAL A 509 1.66 8.42 -7.18
CA VAL A 509 2.94 8.90 -6.68
C VAL A 509 3.79 9.35 -7.86
N ILE A 510 4.50 10.47 -7.70
CA ILE A 510 5.43 11.01 -8.70
C ILE A 510 6.78 11.21 -8.04
N GLY A 511 7.76 10.40 -8.46
CA GLY A 511 9.14 10.43 -7.97
C GLY A 511 10.03 11.39 -8.76
N ARG A 512 11.07 11.89 -8.10
CA ARG A 512 12.16 12.63 -8.75
C ARG A 512 13.09 11.71 -9.56
N GLU A 513 13.43 10.58 -8.96
CA GLU A 513 14.19 9.46 -9.53
C GLU A 513 13.25 8.28 -9.82
N PRO A 514 13.72 7.19 -10.47
CA PRO A 514 12.93 5.98 -10.60
C PRO A 514 12.37 5.54 -9.24
N LEU A 515 11.08 5.18 -9.18
CA LEU A 515 10.40 4.87 -7.91
C LEU A 515 11.05 3.70 -7.16
N THR A 516 11.69 2.79 -7.90
CA THR A 516 12.44 1.64 -7.37
C THR A 516 13.63 2.02 -6.48
N VAL A 517 14.06 3.30 -6.49
CA VAL A 517 15.06 3.83 -5.54
C VAL A 517 14.46 4.03 -4.15
N TYR A 518 13.15 4.30 -4.06
CA TYR A 518 12.48 4.70 -2.82
C TYR A 518 11.55 3.60 -2.27
N LEU A 519 10.86 2.86 -3.16
CA LEU A 519 9.89 1.84 -2.78
C LEU A 519 9.83 0.68 -3.80
N PRO A 520 9.30 -0.50 -3.42
CA PRO A 520 9.12 -1.60 -4.34
C PRO A 520 7.82 -1.42 -5.14
N LEU A 521 7.77 -1.96 -6.35
CA LEU A 521 6.60 -1.91 -7.23
C LEU A 521 5.85 -3.25 -7.29
N TYR A 522 4.55 -3.18 -7.56
CA TYR A 522 3.64 -4.30 -7.75
C TYR A 522 2.90 -4.11 -9.07
N SER A 523 2.76 -5.18 -9.86
CA SER A 523 1.92 -5.18 -11.06
C SER A 523 0.70 -6.05 -10.81
N SER A 524 -0.50 -5.49 -10.97
CA SER A 524 -1.73 -6.26 -10.98
C SER A 524 -1.91 -7.01 -12.31
N SER A 525 -2.86 -7.94 -12.35
CA SER A 525 -3.15 -8.79 -13.52
C SER A 525 -3.63 -8.02 -14.76
N ASP A 526 -4.15 -6.81 -14.58
CA ASP A 526 -4.56 -5.88 -15.63
C ASP A 526 -3.40 -5.01 -16.15
N GLY A 527 -2.18 -5.22 -15.64
CA GLY A 527 -0.97 -4.51 -16.06
C GLY A 527 -0.78 -3.14 -15.39
N VAL A 528 -1.62 -2.78 -14.42
CA VAL A 528 -1.45 -1.53 -13.67
C VAL A 528 -0.29 -1.67 -12.68
N VAL A 529 0.69 -0.77 -12.80
CA VAL A 529 1.81 -0.67 -11.87
C VAL A 529 1.41 0.18 -10.67
N THR A 530 1.61 -0.38 -9.48
CA THR A 530 1.36 0.26 -8.19
C THR A 530 2.60 0.19 -7.31
N THR A 531 2.66 1.02 -6.27
CA THR A 531 3.60 0.88 -5.16
C THR A 531 3.35 -0.42 -4.39
N GLN A 532 4.30 -0.93 -3.60
CA GLN A 532 4.02 -1.96 -2.59
C GLN A 532 3.68 -1.38 -1.23
N PHE A 533 3.96 -0.09 -1.04
CA PHE A 533 3.64 0.65 0.17
C PHE A 533 2.31 1.37 0.02
N ALA A 534 1.44 1.24 1.03
CA ALA A 534 0.13 1.89 1.06
C ALA A 534 0.27 3.42 1.18
N LYS A 535 -0.85 4.14 1.01
CA LYS A 535 -0.94 5.61 1.03
C LYS A 535 -0.11 6.24 2.15
N GLU A 536 -0.42 5.86 3.39
CA GLU A 536 0.20 6.47 4.58
C GLU A 536 1.71 6.22 4.60
N THR A 537 2.14 5.03 4.19
CA THR A 537 3.55 4.65 4.14
C THR A 537 4.31 5.43 3.07
N VAL A 538 3.72 5.64 1.89
CA VAL A 538 4.32 6.44 0.79
C VAL A 538 4.55 7.89 1.24
N GLU A 539 3.57 8.48 1.93
CA GLU A 539 3.68 9.83 2.49
C GLU A 539 4.76 9.90 3.59
N GLU A 540 4.81 8.91 4.47
CA GLU A 540 5.80 8.85 5.56
C GLU A 540 7.24 8.75 5.06
N ILE A 541 7.50 8.03 3.96
CA ILE A 541 8.85 7.97 3.37
C ILE A 541 9.19 9.20 2.50
N GLY A 542 8.33 10.22 2.51
CA GLY A 542 8.63 11.53 1.93
C GLY A 542 8.30 11.69 0.46
N LEU A 543 7.61 10.74 -0.17
CA LEU A 543 7.24 10.86 -1.58
C LEU A 543 6.00 11.72 -1.76
N LEU A 544 5.98 12.48 -2.86
CA LEU A 544 4.82 13.26 -3.22
C LEU A 544 3.69 12.36 -3.70
N LYS A 545 2.57 12.43 -2.98
CA LYS A 545 1.31 11.84 -3.37
C LYS A 545 0.38 12.88 -4.02
N MET A 546 -0.41 12.41 -4.97
CA MET A 546 -1.55 13.15 -5.52
C MET A 546 -2.79 12.25 -5.61
N ASP A 547 -3.95 12.72 -5.16
CA ASP A 547 -5.22 12.02 -5.37
C ASP A 547 -5.92 12.57 -6.62
N LEU A 548 -5.95 11.75 -7.68
CA LEU A 548 -6.74 11.99 -8.89
C LEU A 548 -8.05 11.23 -8.73
N LEU A 549 -9.09 11.89 -8.23
CA LEU A 549 -10.38 11.27 -7.93
C LEU A 549 -11.26 11.21 -9.18
N GLY A 550 -12.08 10.16 -9.27
CA GLY A 550 -13.13 10.06 -10.29
C GLY A 550 -14.48 10.40 -9.68
N LEU A 551 -15.02 11.58 -9.98
CA LEU A 551 -16.31 12.01 -9.45
C LEU A 551 -17.41 11.80 -10.50
N ARG A 552 -18.38 10.93 -10.19
CA ARG A 552 -19.52 10.62 -11.09
C ARG A 552 -20.35 11.86 -11.43
N THR A 553 -20.45 12.81 -10.51
CA THR A 553 -21.18 14.07 -10.74
C THR A 553 -20.60 14.86 -11.92
N LEU A 554 -19.28 14.88 -12.08
CA LEU A 554 -18.65 15.56 -13.23
C LEU A 554 -18.98 14.87 -14.55
N THR A 555 -19.06 13.54 -14.57
CA THR A 555 -19.53 12.80 -15.75
C THR A 555 -20.98 13.16 -16.09
N VAL A 556 -21.87 13.16 -15.10
CA VAL A 556 -23.29 13.51 -15.31
C VAL A 556 -23.44 14.95 -15.83
N ILE A 557 -22.65 15.89 -15.32
CA ILE A 557 -22.64 17.27 -15.82
C ILE A 557 -22.16 17.30 -17.27
N GLY A 558 -21.07 16.59 -17.61
CA GLY A 558 -20.58 16.49 -18.98
C GLY A 558 -21.63 15.96 -19.95
N ASP A 559 -22.29 14.86 -19.59
CA ASP A 559 -23.37 14.28 -20.39
C ASP A 559 -24.53 15.25 -20.59
N ALA A 560 -24.91 15.99 -19.53
CA ALA A 560 -25.97 16.99 -19.61
C ALA A 560 -25.62 18.12 -20.58
N LEU A 561 -24.39 18.65 -20.51
CA LEU A 561 -23.89 19.68 -21.43
C LEU A 561 -23.89 19.19 -22.89
N ASP A 562 -23.43 17.96 -23.12
CA ASP A 562 -23.43 17.32 -24.43
C ASP A 562 -24.84 17.18 -25.00
N ILE A 563 -25.81 16.78 -24.17
CA ILE A 563 -27.22 16.65 -24.56
C ILE A 563 -27.80 18.02 -24.91
N ILE A 564 -27.55 19.04 -24.09
CA ILE A 564 -28.02 20.42 -24.34
C ILE A 564 -27.47 20.94 -25.66
N LYS A 565 -26.17 20.75 -25.91
CA LYS A 565 -25.52 21.14 -27.17
C LYS A 565 -26.12 20.43 -28.38
N ARG A 566 -26.42 19.14 -28.27
CA ARG A 566 -27.02 18.35 -29.36
C ARG A 566 -28.49 18.68 -29.62
N THR A 567 -29.25 19.04 -28.59
CA THR A 567 -30.72 19.19 -28.67
C THR A 567 -31.18 20.64 -28.83
N ALA A 568 -30.55 21.57 -28.11
CA ALA A 568 -30.84 22.99 -28.13
C ALA A 568 -29.84 23.81 -28.95
N GLY A 569 -28.67 23.25 -29.29
CA GLY A 569 -27.60 23.96 -30.00
C GLY A 569 -26.84 24.96 -29.11
N GLU A 570 -27.07 24.93 -27.80
CA GLU A 570 -26.45 25.83 -26.83
C GLU A 570 -25.14 25.24 -26.29
N ASP A 571 -24.06 26.01 -26.36
CA ASP A 571 -22.74 25.63 -25.83
C ASP A 571 -22.53 26.33 -24.48
N ILE A 572 -22.87 25.63 -23.39
CA ILE A 572 -22.83 26.18 -22.04
C ILE A 572 -21.45 25.94 -21.41
N ASP A 573 -20.83 27.01 -20.94
CA ASP A 573 -19.63 26.95 -20.10
C ASP A 573 -20.03 26.82 -18.62
N ILE A 574 -19.83 25.63 -18.05
CA ILE A 574 -20.19 25.33 -16.66
C ILE A 574 -19.48 26.23 -15.65
N ASP A 575 -18.26 26.71 -15.97
CA ASP A 575 -17.45 27.52 -15.08
C ASP A 575 -17.93 29.00 -15.05
N ARG A 576 -18.91 29.36 -15.90
CA ARG A 576 -19.43 30.73 -16.05
C ARG A 576 -20.92 30.89 -15.72
N ILE A 577 -21.55 29.87 -15.17
CA ILE A 577 -22.97 29.96 -14.80
C ILE A 577 -23.18 30.97 -13.65
N PRO A 578 -24.30 31.71 -13.65
CA PRO A 578 -24.63 32.61 -12.54
C PRO A 578 -24.92 31.80 -11.26
N LEU A 579 -24.41 32.29 -10.13
CA LEU A 579 -24.63 31.68 -8.82
C LEU A 579 -25.88 32.21 -8.10
N ASP A 580 -26.59 33.15 -8.68
CA ASP A 580 -27.75 33.86 -8.13
C ASP A 580 -29.05 33.55 -8.89
N ASP A 581 -29.14 32.42 -9.58
CA ASP A 581 -30.36 32.04 -10.33
C ASP A 581 -31.55 31.74 -9.40
N PRO A 582 -32.62 32.56 -9.41
CA PRO A 582 -33.75 32.39 -8.50
C PRO A 582 -34.53 31.09 -8.76
N ASN A 583 -34.48 30.53 -9.98
CA ASN A 583 -35.18 29.29 -10.29
C ASN A 583 -34.53 28.08 -9.62
N ALA A 584 -33.19 28.01 -9.61
CA ALA A 584 -32.42 27.01 -8.89
C ALA A 584 -32.73 27.03 -7.38
N TYR A 585 -32.71 28.22 -6.76
CA TYR A 585 -33.04 28.38 -5.34
C TYR A 585 -34.50 28.03 -5.03
N ALA A 586 -35.44 28.44 -5.88
CA ALA A 586 -36.84 28.07 -5.72
C ALA A 586 -37.05 26.56 -5.80
N MET A 587 -36.33 25.85 -6.68
CA MET A 587 -36.35 24.38 -6.77
C MET A 587 -35.83 23.74 -5.48
N LEU A 588 -34.67 24.20 -4.98
CA LEU A 588 -34.10 23.73 -3.72
C LEU A 588 -35.04 23.99 -2.54
N GLY A 589 -35.66 25.17 -2.46
CA GLY A 589 -36.64 25.52 -1.42
C GLY A 589 -37.93 24.70 -1.45
N ARG A 590 -38.24 24.02 -2.56
CA ARG A 590 -39.31 23.00 -2.63
C ARG A 590 -38.86 21.61 -2.18
N GLY A 591 -37.57 21.43 -1.90
CA GLY A 591 -36.93 20.15 -1.56
C GLY A 591 -36.78 19.20 -2.75
N GLU A 592 -36.82 19.71 -3.98
CA GLU A 592 -36.68 18.97 -5.23
C GLU A 592 -35.19 18.68 -5.54
N ALA A 593 -34.48 18.06 -4.59
CA ALA A 593 -33.03 17.84 -4.66
C ALA A 593 -32.64 16.37 -4.97
N ILE A 594 -33.54 15.56 -5.53
CA ILE A 594 -33.20 14.21 -6.01
C ILE A 594 -32.27 14.36 -7.21
N GLY A 595 -31.12 13.69 -7.21
CA GLY A 595 -30.08 13.87 -8.22
C GLY A 595 -29.24 15.15 -8.09
N VAL A 596 -29.46 15.98 -7.05
CA VAL A 596 -28.59 17.13 -6.76
C VAL A 596 -27.48 16.70 -5.82
N PHE A 597 -26.23 16.86 -6.26
CA PHE A 597 -25.04 16.42 -5.53
C PHE A 597 -25.02 16.96 -4.09
N GLN A 598 -24.66 16.10 -3.13
CA GLN A 598 -24.66 16.33 -1.67
C GLN A 598 -26.02 16.60 -1.00
N LEU A 599 -27.07 16.94 -1.76
CA LEU A 599 -28.34 17.43 -1.20
C LEU A 599 -29.52 16.43 -1.25
N GLU A 600 -29.26 15.20 -1.70
CA GLU A 600 -30.31 14.21 -2.02
C GLU A 600 -30.96 13.52 -0.79
N SER A 601 -30.25 13.45 0.35
CA SER A 601 -30.73 12.70 1.51
C SER A 601 -32.09 13.20 2.01
N SER A 602 -32.93 12.30 2.56
CA SER A 602 -34.28 12.65 3.02
C SER A 602 -34.28 13.75 4.08
N GLY A 603 -33.36 13.68 5.05
CA GLY A 603 -33.23 14.73 6.07
C GLY A 603 -32.75 16.05 5.49
N MET A 604 -31.78 16.04 4.57
CA MET A 604 -31.30 17.26 3.91
C MET A 604 -32.42 17.95 3.11
N ARG A 605 -33.22 17.17 2.36
CA ARG A 605 -34.37 17.68 1.61
C ARG A 605 -35.46 18.29 2.50
N ASN A 606 -35.60 17.83 3.74
CA ASN A 606 -36.52 18.45 4.68
C ASN A 606 -35.98 19.80 5.16
N ILE A 607 -34.70 19.88 5.51
CA ILE A 607 -34.07 21.15 5.92
C ILE A 607 -34.13 22.17 4.80
N LEU A 608 -33.91 21.78 3.55
CA LEU A 608 -34.03 22.67 2.39
C LEU A 608 -35.41 23.35 2.29
N LYS A 609 -36.49 22.65 2.65
CA LYS A 609 -37.85 23.20 2.65
C LYS A 609 -38.10 24.20 3.78
N GLU A 610 -37.40 24.03 4.89
CA GLU A 610 -37.50 24.89 6.07
C GLU A 610 -36.61 26.13 5.90
N LEU A 611 -35.35 25.95 5.52
CA LEU A 611 -34.36 27.00 5.33
C LEU A 611 -34.68 27.89 4.13
N LYS A 612 -35.10 27.29 3.00
CA LYS A 612 -35.34 27.94 1.71
C LYS A 612 -34.15 28.82 1.29
N PRO A 613 -33.03 28.21 0.87
CA PRO A 613 -31.81 28.95 0.54
C PRO A 613 -32.09 29.97 -0.57
N GLU A 614 -31.56 31.19 -0.42
CA GLU A 614 -31.69 32.29 -1.40
C GLU A 614 -30.33 32.70 -1.99
N ALA A 615 -29.23 32.25 -1.38
CA ALA A 615 -27.87 32.51 -1.83
C ALA A 615 -26.99 31.25 -1.76
N PHE A 616 -25.82 31.30 -2.42
CA PHE A 616 -24.92 30.15 -2.49
C PHE A 616 -24.30 29.84 -1.12
N GLU A 617 -24.08 30.90 -0.32
CA GLU A 617 -23.58 30.86 1.05
C GLU A 617 -24.50 30.03 1.97
N ASP A 618 -25.81 30.02 1.72
CA ASP A 618 -26.76 29.18 2.48
C ASP A 618 -26.50 27.69 2.23
N ILE A 619 -26.14 27.31 1.00
CA ILE A 619 -25.80 25.93 0.63
C ILE A 619 -24.48 25.52 1.30
N ILE A 620 -23.48 26.42 1.32
CA ILE A 620 -22.21 26.20 2.01
C ILE A 620 -22.46 25.92 3.50
N ALA A 621 -23.26 26.77 4.15
CA ALA A 621 -23.61 26.62 5.57
C ALA A 621 -24.40 25.33 5.84
N LEU A 622 -25.37 25.01 4.98
CA LEU A 622 -26.21 23.82 5.11
C LEU A 622 -25.40 22.52 5.10
N VAL A 623 -24.46 22.37 4.15
CA VAL A 623 -23.61 21.18 4.06
C VAL A 623 -22.64 21.09 5.25
N ALA A 624 -22.22 22.23 5.81
CA ALA A 624 -21.38 22.26 7.00
C ALA A 624 -22.14 21.85 8.27
N LEU A 625 -23.39 22.32 8.42
CA LEU A 625 -24.24 22.09 9.59
C LEU A 625 -24.92 20.71 9.60
N TYR A 626 -25.20 20.13 8.43
CA TYR A 626 -25.85 18.81 8.34
C TYR A 626 -24.88 17.65 8.62
N ARG A 627 -24.35 17.62 9.84
CA ARG A 627 -23.46 16.59 10.38
C ARG A 627 -23.93 16.16 11.78
N PRO A 628 -23.64 14.93 12.22
CA PRO A 628 -24.14 14.41 13.51
C PRO A 628 -23.83 15.30 14.72
N GLY A 629 -22.68 15.98 14.73
CA GLY A 629 -22.28 16.89 15.81
C GLY A 629 -23.15 18.15 15.89
N PRO A 630 -23.12 19.03 14.87
CA PRO A 630 -23.90 20.26 14.88
C PRO A 630 -25.42 20.04 15.06
N LEU A 631 -26.00 19.04 14.38
CA LEU A 631 -27.42 18.68 14.52
C LEU A 631 -27.81 18.29 15.96
N GLY A 632 -26.90 17.66 16.71
CA GLY A 632 -27.11 17.29 18.11
C GLY A 632 -26.96 18.44 19.11
N SER A 633 -26.37 19.57 18.69
CA SER A 633 -26.08 20.72 19.56
C SER A 633 -27.09 21.85 19.50
N GLY A 634 -28.05 21.80 18.57
CA GLY A 634 -29.06 22.85 18.37
C GLY A 634 -28.51 24.13 17.72
N MET A 635 -27.42 24.01 16.96
CA MET A 635 -26.73 25.09 16.25
C MET A 635 -27.34 25.40 14.88
#